data_AF-A0A9D6IJ54-F1
#
_entry.id   AF-A0A9D6IJ54-F1
#
_cell.length_a   1.000
_cell.length_b   1.000
_cell.length_c   1.000
_cell.angle_alpha   90.00
_cell.angle_beta   90.00
_cell.angle_gamma   90.00
#
_symmetry.space_group_name_H-M   'P 1'
#
loop_
_entity.id
_entity.type
_entity.pdbx_description
1 polymer ?
#
loop_
_entity_poly.entity_id
_entity_poly.type
_entity_poly.pdbx_seq_one_letter_code
_entity_poly.pdbx_strand_id
1 'polypeptide(L)'
;MAKAAVALRELRRKVMAENRWSLRDLYRTLDLPGKNPLRDMQDALDDTVRSAYSMKVKADPLAFLLDLNHQLAAAEKAGTPIVGPGLPPCVKDAADFITTDCVQAPQLR
;
A
#
# COMPACT_ATOMS: atom_id res chain seq x y z
N MET A 1 8.34 0.46 -2.26
CA MET A 1 7.10 1.20 -1.98
C MET A 1 6.50 1.76 -3.27
N ALA A 2 6.88 2.97 -3.71
CA ALA A 2 6.26 3.64 -4.86
C ALA A 2 6.27 2.80 -6.14
N LYS A 3 7.43 2.27 -6.54
CA LYS A 3 7.58 1.42 -7.75
C LYS A 3 6.72 0.16 -7.72
N ALA A 4 6.68 -0.54 -6.58
CA ALA A 4 5.86 -1.75 -6.41
C ALA A 4 4.37 -1.43 -6.49
N ALA A 5 3.95 -0.30 -5.90
CA ALA A 5 2.56 0.15 -5.96
C ALA A 5 2.13 0.52 -7.39
N VAL A 6 3.00 1.18 -8.16
CA VAL A 6 2.78 1.49 -9.59
C VAL A 6 2.63 0.19 -10.38
N ALA A 7 3.56 -0.75 -10.23
CA ALA A 7 3.54 -2.04 -10.93
C ALA A 7 2.26 -2.84 -10.63
N LEU A 8 1.80 -2.86 -9.37
CA LEU A 8 0.54 -3.49 -9.00
C LEU A 8 -0.66 -2.83 -9.69
N ARG A 9 -0.70 -1.49 -9.77
CA ARG A 9 -1.77 -0.76 -10.47
C ARG A 9 -1.76 -1.01 -11.97
N GLU A 10 -0.58 -1.03 -12.60
CA GLU A 10 -0.42 -1.34 -14.02
C GLU A 10 -0.92 -2.76 -14.34
N LEU A 11 -0.53 -3.75 -13.54
CA LEU A 11 -1.02 -5.12 -13.69
C LEU A 11 -2.53 -5.19 -13.56
N ARG A 12 -3.10 -4.56 -12.51
CA ARG A 12 -4.56 -4.50 -12.32
C ARG A 12 -5.26 -3.91 -13.54
N ARG A 13 -4.79 -2.75 -14.03
CA ARG A 13 -5.36 -2.08 -15.20
C ARG A 13 -5.28 -2.97 -16.45
N LYS A 14 -4.14 -3.61 -16.68
CA LYS A 14 -3.92 -4.51 -17.82
C LYS A 14 -4.86 -5.71 -17.79
N VAL A 15 -4.91 -6.45 -16.69
CA VAL A 15 -5.74 -7.67 -16.58
C VAL A 15 -7.23 -7.34 -16.64
N MET A 16 -7.66 -6.24 -16.03
CA MET A 16 -9.06 -5.79 -16.13
C MET A 16 -9.43 -5.40 -17.58
N ALA A 17 -8.54 -4.73 -18.30
CA ALA A 17 -8.78 -4.34 -19.69
C ALA A 17 -8.83 -5.54 -20.65
N GLU A 18 -7.88 -6.47 -20.53
CA GLU A 18 -7.78 -7.67 -21.38
C GLU A 18 -9.00 -8.58 -21.23
N ASN A 19 -9.48 -8.77 -19.99
CA ASN A 19 -10.58 -9.70 -19.70
C ASN A 19 -11.96 -9.03 -19.57
N ARG A 20 -12.02 -7.69 -19.73
CA ARG A 20 -13.22 -6.87 -19.45
C ARG A 20 -13.81 -7.14 -18.06
N TRP A 21 -12.93 -7.35 -17.09
CA TRP A 21 -13.29 -7.69 -15.71
C TRP A 21 -13.47 -6.46 -14.84
N SER A 22 -14.40 -6.54 -13.89
CA SER A 22 -14.44 -5.58 -12.79
C SER A 22 -13.30 -5.86 -11.81
N LEU A 23 -13.01 -4.88 -10.94
CA LEU A 23 -12.04 -5.08 -9.87
C LEU A 23 -12.42 -6.25 -8.95
N ARG A 24 -13.73 -6.44 -8.74
CA ARG A 24 -14.25 -7.57 -7.95
C ARG A 24 -13.91 -8.91 -8.62
N ASP A 25 -14.08 -9.00 -9.93
CA ASP A 25 -13.79 -10.24 -10.68
C ASP A 25 -12.28 -10.53 -10.67
N LEU A 26 -11.45 -9.49 -10.79
CA LEU A 26 -10.01 -9.64 -10.65
C LEU A 26 -9.64 -10.22 -9.27
N TYR A 27 -10.20 -9.70 -8.18
CA TYR A 27 -9.86 -10.18 -6.84
C TYR A 27 -10.43 -11.58 -6.53
N ARG A 28 -11.54 -12.00 -7.14
CA ARG A 28 -12.02 -13.39 -7.06
C ARG A 28 -10.98 -14.40 -7.54
N THR A 29 -10.07 -14.01 -8.44
CA THR A 29 -8.98 -14.89 -8.88
C THR A 29 -8.00 -15.24 -7.77
N LEU A 30 -7.94 -14.46 -6.68
CA LEU A 30 -7.09 -14.75 -5.54
C LEU A 30 -7.60 -15.97 -4.74
N ASP A 31 -8.88 -16.26 -4.81
CA ASP A 31 -9.49 -17.43 -4.14
C ASP A 31 -9.20 -18.74 -4.88
N LEU A 32 -8.77 -18.66 -6.15
CA LEU A 32 -8.44 -19.81 -6.96
C LEU A 32 -7.06 -20.37 -6.57
N PRO A 33 -6.91 -21.70 -6.41
CA PRO A 33 -5.61 -22.30 -6.17
C PRO A 33 -4.73 -22.19 -7.42
N GLY A 34 -3.46 -21.87 -7.22
CA GLY A 34 -2.47 -21.78 -8.30
C GLY A 34 -1.59 -20.53 -8.21
N LYS A 35 -0.71 -20.38 -9.21
CA LYS A 35 0.10 -19.15 -9.35
C LYS A 35 -0.80 -18.02 -9.80
N ASN A 36 -0.82 -16.93 -9.04
CA ASN A 36 -1.57 -15.73 -9.38
C ASN A 36 -0.62 -14.52 -9.42
N PRO A 37 -0.37 -13.93 -10.60
CA PRO A 37 0.49 -12.75 -10.73
C PRO A 37 0.05 -11.56 -9.85
N LEU A 38 -1.25 -11.45 -9.53
CA LEU A 38 -1.75 -10.42 -8.63
C LEU A 38 -1.27 -10.63 -7.20
N ARG A 39 -1.21 -11.88 -6.74
CA ARG A 39 -0.70 -12.26 -5.42
C ARG A 39 0.79 -11.94 -5.32
N ASP A 40 1.58 -12.34 -6.32
CA ASP A 40 3.02 -12.08 -6.35
C ASP A 40 3.34 -10.57 -6.29
N MET A 41 2.54 -9.74 -6.98
CA MET A 41 2.70 -8.27 -6.92
C MET A 41 2.22 -7.65 -5.61
N GLN A 42 1.21 -8.25 -4.95
CA GLN A 42 0.78 -7.84 -3.62
C GLN A 42 1.84 -8.17 -2.58
N ASP A 43 2.40 -9.38 -2.60
CA ASP A 43 3.48 -9.81 -1.70
C ASP A 43 4.71 -8.91 -1.86
N ALA A 44 5.09 -8.57 -3.09
CA ALA A 44 6.19 -7.63 -3.36
C ALA A 44 5.90 -6.22 -2.83
N LEU A 45 4.64 -5.75 -2.89
CA LEU A 45 4.26 -4.47 -2.29
C LEU A 45 4.38 -4.54 -0.77
N ASP A 46 3.81 -5.58 -0.15
CA ASP A 46 3.81 -5.80 1.28
C ASP A 46 5.23 -5.90 1.86
N ASP A 47 6.15 -6.57 1.18
CA ASP A 47 7.56 -6.63 1.57
C ASP A 47 8.20 -5.24 1.62
N THR A 48 7.92 -4.40 0.62
CA THR A 48 8.42 -3.02 0.64
C THR A 48 7.75 -2.17 1.71
N VAL A 49 6.48 -2.47 2.05
CA VAL A 49 5.76 -1.83 3.16
C VAL A 49 6.41 -2.16 4.49
N ARG A 50 6.59 -3.45 4.76
CA ARG A 50 7.28 -3.95 5.95
C ARG A 50 8.65 -3.32 6.10
N SER A 51 9.43 -3.26 5.01
CA SER A 51 10.76 -2.67 5.03
C SER A 51 10.79 -1.20 5.46
N ALA A 52 9.85 -0.35 5.02
CA ALA A 52 9.89 1.06 5.43
C ALA A 52 9.40 1.28 6.86
N TYR A 53 8.52 0.41 7.37
CA TYR A 53 8.17 0.37 8.80
C TYR A 53 9.24 -0.32 9.64
N SER A 54 10.35 -0.78 9.04
CA SER A 54 11.39 -1.59 9.71
C SER A 54 10.83 -2.85 10.38
N MET A 55 9.72 -3.38 9.85
CA MET A 55 9.10 -4.62 10.33
C MET A 55 9.91 -5.81 9.81
N LYS A 56 10.19 -6.79 10.68
CA LYS A 56 10.88 -8.03 10.27
C LYS A 56 10.00 -8.82 9.29
N VAL A 57 10.63 -9.48 8.32
CA VAL A 57 9.94 -10.26 7.25
C VAL A 57 8.95 -11.28 7.82
N LYS A 58 9.32 -11.95 8.93
CA LYS A 58 8.50 -12.97 9.59
C LYS A 58 7.72 -12.46 10.81
N ALA A 59 7.69 -11.15 11.04
CA ALA A 59 6.90 -10.61 12.15
C ALA A 59 5.41 -10.75 11.85
N ASP A 60 4.64 -11.07 12.89
CA ASP A 60 3.18 -10.98 12.87
C ASP A 60 2.76 -9.50 12.69
N PRO A 61 2.07 -9.15 11.60
CA PRO A 61 1.58 -7.80 11.38
C PRO A 61 0.67 -7.29 12.51
N LEU A 62 -0.18 -8.15 13.07
CA LEU A 62 -1.15 -7.73 14.07
C LEU A 62 -0.45 -7.36 15.38
N ALA A 63 0.47 -8.21 15.85
CA ALA A 63 1.28 -7.93 17.02
C ALA A 63 2.11 -6.64 16.85
N PHE A 64 2.76 -6.47 15.69
CA PHE A 64 3.55 -5.27 15.42
C PHE A 64 2.69 -3.99 15.41
N LEU A 65 1.52 -4.03 14.75
CA LEU A 65 0.62 -2.87 14.71
C LEU A 65 0.07 -2.52 16.09
N LEU A 66 -0.20 -3.52 16.94
CA LEU A 66 -0.62 -3.31 18.31
C LEU A 66 0.48 -2.63 19.14
N ASP A 67 1.72 -3.12 19.05
CA ASP A 67 2.88 -2.53 19.73
C ASP A 67 3.12 -1.09 19.27
N LEU A 68 3.02 -0.83 17.96
CA LEU A 68 3.14 0.51 17.38
C LEU A 68 2.05 1.43 17.93
N ASN A 69 0.80 0.97 18.00
CA ASN A 69 -0.31 1.75 18.53
C ASN A 69 -0.10 2.12 20.00
N HIS A 70 0.41 1.19 20.83
CA HIS A 70 0.74 1.50 22.22
C HIS A 70 1.85 2.55 22.35
N GLN A 71 2.89 2.48 21.51
CA GLN A 71 3.97 3.47 21.48
C GLN A 71 3.45 4.85 21.10
N LEU A 72 2.62 4.94 20.05
CA LEU A 72 2.01 6.19 19.60
C LEU A 72 1.09 6.76 20.68
N ALA A 73 0.22 5.95 21.28
CA ALA A 73 -0.66 6.39 22.36
C ALA A 73 0.12 6.94 23.57
N ALA A 74 1.25 6.33 23.93
CA ALA A 74 2.12 6.84 24.99
C ALA A 74 2.78 8.17 24.61
N ALA A 75 3.27 8.31 23.37
CA ALA A 75 3.87 9.54 22.86
C ALA A 75 2.85 10.70 22.80
N GLU A 76 1.62 10.41 22.35
CA GLU A 76 0.47 11.32 22.36
C GLU A 76 0.15 11.78 23.78
N LYS A 77 0.06 10.86 24.73
CA LYS A 77 -0.19 11.16 26.15
C LYS A 77 0.92 12.04 26.75
N ALA A 78 2.16 11.86 26.31
CA ALA A 78 3.30 12.68 26.70
C ALA A 78 3.37 14.05 25.99
N GLY A 79 2.44 14.33 25.06
CA GLY A 79 2.41 15.58 24.29
C GLY A 79 3.49 15.67 23.20
N THR A 80 4.07 14.54 22.81
CA THR A 80 5.07 14.49 21.72
C THR A 80 4.36 14.66 20.37
N PRO A 81 4.87 15.48 19.44
CA PRO A 81 4.25 15.62 18.13
C PRO A 81 4.33 14.30 17.34
N ILE A 82 3.18 13.78 16.96
CA ILE A 82 3.07 12.60 16.08
C ILE A 82 2.92 13.08 14.63
N VAL A 83 3.72 12.49 13.74
CA VAL A 83 3.64 12.77 12.31
C VAL A 83 2.51 11.93 11.71
N GLY A 84 1.46 12.60 11.25
CA GLY A 84 0.37 11.96 10.53
C GLY A 84 0.77 11.46 9.14
N PRO A 85 -0.14 10.76 8.44
CA PRO A 85 0.09 10.31 7.08
C PRO A 85 0.30 11.51 6.14
N GLY A 86 1.39 11.49 5.37
CA GLY A 86 1.72 12.55 4.42
C GLY A 86 3.21 12.80 4.32
N LEU A 87 3.58 13.92 3.69
CA LEU A 87 4.96 14.37 3.66
C LEU A 87 5.38 14.86 5.05
N PRO A 88 6.48 14.33 5.61
CA PRO A 88 6.96 14.79 6.91
C PRO A 88 7.39 16.26 6.82
N PRO A 89 7.34 17.02 7.93
CA PRO A 89 7.65 18.45 7.94
C PRO A 89 9.08 18.80 7.47
N CYS A 90 9.98 17.80 7.38
CA CYS A 90 11.32 17.98 6.84
C CYS A 90 11.36 18.15 5.31
N VAL A 91 10.30 17.79 4.60
CA VAL A 91 10.20 17.95 3.14
C VAL A 91 9.69 19.35 2.84
N LYS A 92 10.54 20.18 2.24
CA LYS A 92 10.21 21.57 1.88
C LYS A 92 9.63 21.72 0.48
N ASP A 93 10.02 20.83 -0.43
CA ASP A 93 9.51 20.79 -1.80
C ASP A 93 8.67 19.54 -2.00
N ALA A 94 7.37 19.73 -2.19
CA ALA A 94 6.42 18.64 -2.40
C ALA A 94 6.38 18.18 -3.86
N ALA A 95 6.88 18.98 -4.82
CA ALA A 95 6.74 18.70 -6.24
C ALA A 95 7.39 17.37 -6.63
N ASP A 96 8.56 17.08 -6.07
CA ASP A 96 9.31 15.84 -6.32
C ASP A 96 8.61 14.56 -5.83
N PHE A 97 7.59 14.71 -4.96
CA PHE A 97 6.87 13.59 -4.36
C PHE A 97 5.44 13.43 -4.90
N ILE A 98 5.00 14.32 -5.80
CA ILE A 98 3.68 14.28 -6.41
C ILE A 98 3.78 13.62 -7.79
N THR A 99 2.90 12.65 -8.06
CA THR A 99 2.86 11.94 -9.35
C THR A 99 1.44 11.96 -9.91
N THR A 100 1.32 11.84 -11.23
CA THR A 100 0.03 11.67 -11.91
C THR A 100 -0.52 10.24 -11.82
N ASP A 101 0.25 9.29 -11.29
CA ASP A 101 -0.21 7.92 -11.07
C ASP A 101 -1.08 7.83 -9.80
N CYS A 102 -2.33 8.27 -9.97
CA CYS A 102 -3.38 8.20 -8.96
C CYS A 102 -4.59 7.41 -9.46
N VAL A 103 -5.43 6.96 -8.53
CA VAL A 103 -6.70 6.32 -8.87
C VAL A 103 -7.65 7.42 -9.38
N GLN A 104 -8.09 7.28 -10.62
CA GLN A 104 -9.06 8.17 -11.23
C GLN A 104 -10.47 7.64 -10.95
N ALA A 105 -11.38 8.54 -10.59
CA ALA A 105 -12.79 8.19 -10.49
C ALA A 105 -13.30 7.72 -11.87
N PRO A 106 -14.19 6.72 -11.93
CA PRO A 106 -14.83 6.36 -13.19
C PRO A 106 -15.59 7.56 -13.73
N GLN A 107 -15.43 7.83 -15.03
CA GLN A 107 -16.21 8.88 -15.68
C GLN A 107 -17.67 8.42 -15.72
N LEU A 108 -18.54 9.15 -15.00
CA LEU A 108 -19.99 8.97 -15.12
C LEU A 108 -20.37 9.35 -16.55
N ARG A 109 -20.92 8.39 -17.29
CA ARG A 109 -21.55 8.62 -18.61
C ARG A 109 -23.02 8.91 -18.42
#